data_AF-A0A7J2SAR6-F1
#
_entry.id   AF-A0A7J2SAR6-F1
#
_cell.length_a   1.000
_cell.length_b   1.000
_cell.length_c   1.000
_cell.angle_alpha   90.00
_cell.angle_beta   90.00
_cell.angle_gamma   90.00
#
_symmetry.space_group_name_H-M   'P 1'
#
loop_
_entity.id
_entity.type
_entity.pdbx_description
1 polymer ?
#
loop_
_entity_poly.entity_id
_entity_poly.type
_entity_poly.pdbx_seq_one_letter_code
_entity_poly.pdbx_strand_id
1 'polypeptide(L)'
;MSGVKWDIPRFRELCRLTNITYPRLYTISLLRKKELVDYHANLTTKVWKDLFKQHKTISFNSQEWINAEIVSEANAIAMAQSLHSMADIMSQVVYRIILNSGLNEQNITFYKVKKKLEERSSTDISLLPIKDAMEDLWRNNSFQYIASFVNTVKHRSIVDTKYTFELKQGRYRQGIKFKKFNYKGTHYPEVWTDELVKNYKEEVLELIIKIGCTLNNYLERIFLKIGDTLFLKILLGFLTCYIRAPELCQLS
;
A
#
# COMPACT_ATOMS: atom_id res chain seq x y z
N MET A 1 -5.24 9.32 -13.56
CA MET A 1 -5.20 8.10 -12.74
C MET A 1 -4.78 6.96 -13.63
N SER A 2 -3.61 6.40 -13.39
CA SER A 2 -3.12 5.26 -14.19
C SER A 2 -4.03 4.06 -13.88
N GLY A 3 -4.56 3.40 -14.91
CA GLY A 3 -5.44 2.23 -14.75
C GLY A 3 -4.74 0.97 -14.20
N VAL A 4 -3.60 1.14 -13.53
CA VAL A 4 -2.76 0.05 -13.02
C VAL A 4 -3.45 -0.55 -11.80
N LYS A 5 -3.74 -1.85 -11.88
CA LYS A 5 -4.31 -2.66 -10.80
C LYS A 5 -3.33 -3.76 -10.45
N TRP A 6 -3.22 -4.08 -9.17
CA TRP A 6 -2.45 -5.25 -8.74
C TRP A 6 -3.25 -6.52 -9.07
N ASP A 7 -2.72 -7.32 -10.00
CA ASP A 7 -3.30 -8.61 -10.37
C ASP A 7 -2.99 -9.66 -9.30
N ILE A 8 -3.86 -9.74 -8.30
CA ILE A 8 -3.77 -10.70 -7.18
C ILE A 8 -3.97 -12.16 -7.64
N PRO A 9 -4.91 -12.50 -8.54
CA PRO A 9 -4.99 -13.84 -9.11
C PRO A 9 -3.66 -14.29 -9.74
N ARG A 10 -3.05 -13.44 -10.56
CA ARG A 10 -1.73 -13.72 -11.15
C ARG A 10 -0.64 -13.84 -10.10
N PHE A 11 -0.62 -12.95 -9.11
CA PHE A 11 0.32 -13.00 -7.99
C PHE A 11 0.28 -14.36 -7.27
N ARG A 12 -0.93 -14.85 -6.97
CA ARG A 12 -1.14 -16.16 -6.33
C ARG A 12 -0.61 -17.30 -7.19
N GLU A 13 -0.92 -17.27 -8.48
CA GLU A 13 -0.47 -18.30 -9.41
C GLU A 13 1.05 -18.31 -9.55
N LEU A 14 1.67 -17.14 -9.62
CA LEU A 14 3.13 -17.02 -9.66
C LEU A 14 3.80 -17.55 -8.39
N CYS A 15 3.23 -17.30 -7.21
CA CYS A 15 3.72 -17.90 -5.96
C CYS A 15 3.72 -19.43 -6.06
N ARG A 16 2.63 -20.03 -6.57
CA ARG A 16 2.51 -21.47 -6.78
C ARG A 16 3.57 -21.99 -7.76
N LEU A 17 3.72 -21.34 -8.91
CA LEU A 17 4.67 -21.74 -9.96
C LEU A 17 6.14 -21.60 -9.55
N THR A 18 6.44 -20.70 -8.62
CA THR A 18 7.80 -20.46 -8.10
C THR A 18 8.09 -21.19 -6.78
N ASN A 19 7.16 -22.02 -6.30
CA ASN A 19 7.22 -22.71 -5.01
C ASN A 19 7.44 -21.75 -3.82
N ILE A 20 6.93 -20.51 -3.92
CA ILE A 20 6.93 -19.51 -2.86
C ILE A 20 5.58 -19.57 -2.15
N THR A 21 5.58 -19.61 -0.82
CA THR A 21 4.32 -19.66 -0.04
C THR A 21 3.54 -18.36 -0.21
N TYR A 22 2.35 -18.46 -0.80
CA TYR A 22 1.46 -17.33 -1.01
C TYR A 22 1.01 -16.72 0.34
N PRO A 23 1.26 -15.41 0.61
CA PRO A 23 0.89 -14.74 1.86
C PRO A 23 -0.61 -14.41 1.94
N ARG A 24 -1.48 -15.43 1.85
CA ARG A 24 -2.94 -15.32 1.71
C ARG A 24 -3.59 -14.39 2.73
N LEU A 25 -3.23 -14.53 4.02
CA LEU A 25 -3.82 -13.74 5.11
C LEU A 25 -3.59 -12.24 4.90
N TYR A 26 -2.38 -11.85 4.51
CA TYR A 26 -2.01 -10.45 4.30
C TYR A 26 -2.65 -9.89 3.03
N THR A 27 -2.72 -10.67 1.94
CA THR A 27 -3.38 -10.21 0.70
C THR A 27 -4.89 -10.00 0.90
N ILE A 28 -5.56 -10.88 1.64
CA ILE A 28 -6.98 -10.69 2.00
C ILE A 28 -7.14 -9.46 2.91
N SER A 29 -6.24 -9.29 3.87
CA SER A 29 -6.27 -8.13 4.78
C SER A 29 -6.08 -6.81 4.04
N LEU A 30 -5.24 -6.76 3.00
CA LEU A 30 -5.09 -5.58 2.13
C LEU A 30 -6.38 -5.24 1.39
N LEU A 31 -7.04 -6.24 0.79
CA LEU A 31 -8.32 -6.04 0.11
C LEU A 31 -9.38 -5.51 1.07
N ARG A 32 -9.50 -6.12 2.26
CA ARG A 32 -10.45 -5.67 3.28
C ARG A 32 -10.13 -4.26 3.79
N LYS A 33 -8.85 -3.93 3.96
CA LYS A 33 -8.44 -2.58 4.36
C LYS A 33 -8.73 -1.55 3.28
N LYS A 34 -8.58 -1.90 1.99
CA LYS A 34 -9.01 -1.03 0.89
C LYS A 34 -10.52 -0.73 0.96
N GLU A 35 -11.35 -1.74 1.20
CA GLU A 35 -12.80 -1.54 1.38
C GLU A 35 -13.10 -0.61 2.55
N LEU A 36 -12.40 -0.76 3.67
CA LEU A 36 -12.55 0.13 4.83
C LEU A 36 -12.10 1.57 4.53
N VAL A 37 -11.00 1.74 3.79
CA VAL A 37 -10.54 3.05 3.32
C VAL A 37 -11.63 3.72 2.48
N ASP A 38 -12.18 3.01 1.48
CA ASP A 38 -13.20 3.56 0.60
C ASP A 38 -14.53 3.80 1.34
N TYR A 39 -14.91 2.94 2.29
CA TYR A 39 -16.08 3.12 3.15
C TYR A 39 -15.99 4.40 4.01
N HIS A 40 -14.89 4.57 4.75
CA HIS A 40 -14.70 5.71 5.62
C HIS A 40 -14.49 7.02 4.83
N ALA A 41 -13.82 6.95 3.68
CA ALA A 41 -13.73 8.07 2.73
C ALA A 41 -15.12 8.56 2.30
N ASN A 42 -15.99 7.63 1.93
CA ASN A 42 -17.35 7.93 1.52
C ASN A 42 -18.15 8.57 2.67
N LEU A 43 -18.12 8.00 3.87
CA LEU A 43 -18.84 8.55 5.02
C LEU A 43 -18.36 9.96 5.42
N THR A 44 -17.06 10.21 5.36
CA THR A 44 -16.46 11.53 5.64
C THR A 44 -17.12 12.62 4.79
N THR A 45 -17.38 12.35 3.51
CA THR A 45 -17.99 13.33 2.61
C THR A 45 -19.52 13.29 2.60
N LYS A 46 -20.10 12.11 2.83
CA LYS A 46 -21.55 11.88 2.75
C LYS A 46 -22.30 12.60 3.87
N VAL A 47 -21.76 12.62 5.09
CA VAL A 47 -22.45 13.22 6.24
C VAL A 47 -22.79 14.70 6.02
N TRP A 48 -21.86 15.46 5.44
CA TRP A 48 -22.07 16.87 5.10
C TRP A 48 -23.10 17.06 3.97
N LYS A 49 -23.03 16.20 2.94
CA LYS A 49 -24.00 16.24 1.85
C LYS A 49 -25.41 15.94 2.34
N ASP A 50 -25.56 14.95 3.21
CA ASP A 50 -26.85 14.56 3.77
C ASP A 50 -27.40 15.69 4.65
N LEU A 51 -26.57 16.28 5.50
CA LEU A 51 -26.93 17.43 6.35
C LEU A 51 -27.46 18.61 5.53
N PHE A 52 -26.71 19.06 4.52
CA PHE A 52 -27.10 20.20 3.69
C PHE A 52 -28.28 19.90 2.75
N LYS A 53 -28.53 18.63 2.44
CA LYS A 53 -29.71 18.22 1.67
C LYS A 53 -30.98 18.26 2.53
N GLN A 54 -30.88 17.89 3.80
CA GLN A 54 -32.02 17.79 4.72
C GLN A 54 -32.43 19.16 5.27
N HIS A 55 -31.49 20.09 5.41
CA HIS A 55 -31.72 21.38 6.06
C HIS A 55 -31.46 22.55 5.10
N LYS A 56 -32.50 23.38 4.86
CA LYS A 56 -32.35 24.65 4.10
C LYS A 56 -31.54 25.68 4.88
N THR A 57 -31.67 25.67 6.20
CA THR A 57 -30.92 26.49 7.16
C THR A 57 -30.51 25.61 8.33
N ILE A 58 -29.28 25.77 8.81
CA ILE A 58 -28.75 25.04 9.96
C ILE A 58 -27.97 25.99 10.85
N SER A 59 -28.19 25.89 12.16
CA SER A 59 -27.42 26.65 13.13
C SER A 59 -26.07 26.00 13.36
N PHE A 60 -25.01 26.81 13.42
CA PHE A 60 -23.74 26.37 13.98
C PHE A 60 -23.97 25.88 15.41
N ASN A 61 -23.28 24.80 15.80
CA ASN A 61 -23.41 24.14 17.10
C ASN A 61 -24.78 23.50 17.39
N SER A 62 -25.67 23.38 16.41
CA SER A 62 -26.81 22.47 16.53
C SER A 62 -26.33 21.04 16.72
N GLN A 63 -27.17 20.18 17.30
CA GLN A 63 -26.80 18.78 17.53
C GLN A 63 -26.46 18.07 16.21
N GLU A 64 -27.20 18.38 15.14
CA GLU A 64 -26.98 17.85 13.80
C GLU A 64 -25.65 18.32 13.21
N TRP A 65 -25.28 19.59 13.44
CA TRP A 65 -23.97 20.13 13.05
C TRP A 65 -22.82 19.42 13.77
N ILE A 66 -22.89 19.35 15.10
CA ILE A 66 -21.86 18.71 15.94
C ILE A 66 -21.73 17.23 15.56
N ASN A 67 -22.86 16.54 15.33
CA ASN A 67 -22.86 15.16 14.88
C ASN A 67 -22.16 15.01 13.53
N ALA A 68 -22.41 15.91 12.58
CA ALA A 68 -21.74 15.88 11.28
C ALA A 68 -20.23 16.12 11.40
N GLU A 69 -19.80 17.02 12.28
CA GLU A 69 -18.39 17.25 12.58
C GLU A 69 -17.71 15.99 13.12
N ILE A 70 -18.26 15.41 14.19
CA ILE A 70 -17.72 14.21 14.84
C ILE A 70 -17.69 13.04 13.85
N VAL A 71 -18.78 12.80 13.12
CA VAL A 71 -18.84 11.68 12.16
C VAL A 71 -17.83 11.88 11.04
N SER A 72 -17.69 13.08 10.50
CA SER A 72 -16.73 13.36 9.44
C SER A 72 -15.29 13.22 9.94
N GLU A 73 -14.97 13.74 11.12
CA GLU A 73 -13.64 13.64 11.72
C GLU A 73 -13.27 12.17 12.01
N ALA A 74 -14.14 11.44 12.71
CA ALA A 74 -13.91 10.06 13.09
C ALA A 74 -13.68 9.16 11.85
N ASN A 75 -14.47 9.36 10.79
CA ASN A 75 -14.29 8.61 9.55
C ASN A 75 -13.01 9.00 8.81
N ALA A 76 -12.64 10.29 8.78
CA ALA A 76 -11.37 10.71 8.18
C ALA A 76 -10.17 10.09 8.91
N ILE A 77 -10.22 10.04 10.26
CA ILE A 77 -9.22 9.36 11.09
C ILE A 77 -9.18 7.86 10.79
N ALA A 78 -10.32 7.17 10.77
CA ALA A 78 -10.40 5.74 10.52
C ALA A 78 -9.90 5.36 9.11
N MET A 79 -10.17 6.20 8.11
CA MET A 79 -9.61 6.08 6.76
C MET A 79 -8.09 6.17 6.79
N ALA A 80 -7.53 7.23 7.40
CA ALA A 80 -6.07 7.43 7.49
C ALA A 80 -5.38 6.26 8.23
N GLN A 81 -5.98 5.77 9.33
CA GLN A 81 -5.48 4.62 10.06
C GLN A 81 -5.50 3.34 9.21
N SER A 82 -6.53 3.17 8.39
CA SER A 82 -6.64 2.02 7.48
C SER A 82 -5.60 2.09 6.36
N LEU A 83 -5.38 3.26 5.75
CA LEU A 83 -4.31 3.49 4.76
C LEU A 83 -2.91 3.21 5.34
N HIS A 84 -2.61 3.76 6.52
CA HIS A 84 -1.35 3.50 7.20
C HIS A 84 -1.13 2.00 7.44
N SER A 85 -2.17 1.30 7.93
CA SER A 85 -2.10 -0.13 8.18
C SER A 85 -1.91 -0.94 6.88
N MET A 86 -2.41 -0.47 5.73
CA MET A 86 -2.17 -1.14 4.46
C MET A 86 -0.68 -1.14 4.09
N ALA A 87 0.06 -0.06 4.35
CA ALA A 87 1.50 -0.03 4.12
C ALA A 87 2.24 -1.05 5.02
N ASP A 88 1.84 -1.17 6.28
CA ASP A 88 2.38 -2.18 7.20
C ASP A 88 2.08 -3.61 6.72
N ILE A 89 0.85 -3.90 6.31
CA ILE A 89 0.46 -5.22 5.79
C ILE A 89 1.18 -5.51 4.46
N MET A 90 1.35 -4.53 3.58
CA MET A 90 2.13 -4.70 2.35
C MET A 90 3.59 -5.05 2.68
N SER A 91 4.15 -4.48 3.76
CA SER A 91 5.49 -4.85 4.23
C SER A 91 5.56 -6.32 4.66
N GLN A 92 4.49 -6.86 5.26
CA GLN A 92 4.39 -8.30 5.55
C GLN A 92 4.40 -9.13 4.27
N VAL A 93 3.65 -8.72 3.24
CA VAL A 93 3.66 -9.40 1.93
C VAL A 93 5.07 -9.42 1.34
N VAL A 94 5.71 -8.27 1.23
CA VAL A 94 7.08 -8.14 0.70
C VAL A 94 8.06 -8.99 1.51
N TYR A 95 7.96 -8.93 2.84
CA TYR A 95 8.82 -9.71 3.72
C TYR A 95 8.68 -11.22 3.47
N ARG A 96 7.45 -11.74 3.36
CA ARG A 96 7.20 -13.18 3.16
C ARG A 96 7.66 -13.66 1.78
N ILE A 97 7.50 -12.84 0.74
CA ILE A 97 7.92 -13.19 -0.62
C ILE A 97 9.44 -13.12 -0.78
N ILE A 98 10.06 -12.04 -0.30
CA ILE A 98 11.46 -11.76 -0.61
C ILE A 98 12.39 -12.27 0.49
N LEU A 99 12.13 -11.87 1.73
CA LEU A 99 13.09 -11.99 2.81
C LEU A 99 12.99 -13.32 3.54
N ASN A 100 11.77 -13.84 3.71
CA ASN A 100 11.42 -15.13 4.32
C ASN A 100 12.33 -15.57 5.49
N SER A 101 12.76 -14.63 6.33
CA SER A 101 13.89 -14.81 7.25
C SER A 101 13.42 -15.02 8.69
N GLY A 102 12.50 -15.96 8.92
CA GLY A 102 12.10 -16.45 10.24
C GLY A 102 11.72 -15.42 11.32
N LEU A 103 11.55 -14.14 10.98
CA LEU A 103 11.28 -13.11 11.98
C LEU A 103 9.86 -13.28 12.51
N ASN A 104 9.72 -13.03 13.80
CA ASN A 104 8.43 -12.84 14.45
C ASN A 104 7.65 -11.74 13.70
N GLU A 105 6.39 -12.02 13.39
CA GLU A 105 5.47 -11.14 12.68
C GLU A 105 5.39 -9.72 13.29
N GLN A 106 5.43 -9.63 14.62
CA GLN A 106 5.37 -8.37 15.36
C GLN A 106 6.61 -7.47 15.12
N ASN A 107 7.71 -8.07 14.64
CA ASN A 107 8.94 -7.36 14.35
C ASN A 107 9.05 -6.91 12.90
N ILE A 108 8.08 -7.20 12.04
CA ILE A 108 8.08 -6.81 10.63
C ILE A 108 7.37 -5.46 10.52
N THR A 109 8.16 -4.39 10.41
CA THR A 109 7.68 -3.03 10.17
C THR A 109 8.14 -2.54 8.80
N PHE A 110 7.45 -1.55 8.24
CA PHE A 110 7.83 -0.96 6.95
C PHE A 110 9.32 -0.57 6.89
N TYR A 111 9.78 0.16 7.89
CA TYR A 111 11.18 0.60 8.00
C TYR A 111 12.17 -0.58 8.01
N LYS A 112 11.88 -1.64 8.79
CA LYS A 112 12.76 -2.80 8.88
C LYS A 112 12.80 -3.60 7.57
N VAL A 113 11.67 -3.74 6.88
CA VAL A 113 11.61 -4.42 5.58
C VAL A 113 12.39 -3.65 4.53
N LYS A 114 12.20 -2.33 4.47
CA LYS A 114 12.96 -1.45 3.58
C LYS A 114 14.47 -1.59 3.80
N LYS A 115 14.94 -1.47 5.06
CA LYS A 115 16.36 -1.60 5.39
C LYS A 115 16.95 -2.96 4.95
N LYS A 116 16.22 -4.05 5.19
CA LYS A 116 16.65 -5.39 4.75
C LYS A 116 16.68 -5.54 3.23
N LEU A 117 15.76 -4.87 2.52
CA LEU A 117 15.78 -4.84 1.05
C LEU A 117 16.98 -4.04 0.53
N GLU A 118 17.32 -2.92 1.16
CA GLU A 118 18.52 -2.15 0.82
C GLU A 118 19.77 -3.03 0.93
N GLU A 119 19.94 -3.71 2.06
CA GLU A 119 21.05 -4.63 2.31
C GLU A 119 21.11 -5.73 1.23
N ARG A 120 20.00 -6.39 0.91
CA ARG A 120 19.97 -7.47 -0.10
C ARG A 120 20.08 -6.99 -1.54
N SER A 121 19.58 -5.80 -1.86
CA SER A 121 19.65 -5.25 -3.22
C SER A 121 21.08 -4.96 -3.68
N SER A 122 22.03 -4.85 -2.74
CA SER A 122 23.45 -4.74 -3.05
C SER A 122 24.04 -6.01 -3.69
N THR A 123 23.42 -7.17 -3.46
CA THR A 123 23.87 -8.47 -3.98
C THR A 123 22.89 -9.09 -4.97
N ASP A 124 21.62 -8.71 -4.94
CA ASP A 124 20.59 -9.16 -5.87
C ASP A 124 19.89 -7.97 -6.55
N ILE A 125 20.37 -7.62 -7.75
CA ILE A 125 19.84 -6.51 -8.55
C ILE A 125 18.37 -6.69 -8.94
N SER A 126 17.85 -7.93 -8.91
CA SER A 126 16.44 -8.19 -9.22
C SER A 126 15.48 -7.63 -8.17
N LEU A 127 15.99 -7.28 -6.98
CA LEU A 127 15.22 -6.66 -5.90
C LEU A 127 15.11 -5.14 -6.00
N LEU A 128 15.93 -4.49 -6.84
CA LEU A 128 15.98 -3.03 -6.95
C LEU A 128 14.61 -2.40 -7.26
N PRO A 129 13.78 -2.93 -8.19
CA PRO A 129 12.45 -2.36 -8.44
C PRO A 129 11.49 -2.41 -7.24
N ILE A 130 11.60 -3.43 -6.39
CA ILE A 130 10.77 -3.56 -5.18
C ILE A 130 11.24 -2.56 -4.13
N LYS A 131 12.56 -2.46 -3.92
CA LYS A 131 13.16 -1.47 -3.04
C LYS A 131 12.72 -0.06 -3.45
N ASP A 132 12.84 0.29 -4.73
CA ASP A 132 12.50 1.62 -5.23
C ASP A 132 11.02 1.92 -5.05
N ALA A 133 10.13 0.95 -5.31
CA ALA A 133 8.70 1.12 -5.05
C ALA A 133 8.37 1.34 -3.56
N MET A 134 9.07 0.66 -2.65
CA MET A 134 8.93 0.93 -1.21
C MET A 134 9.51 2.29 -0.81
N GLU A 135 10.61 2.72 -1.44
CA GLU A 135 11.20 4.03 -1.18
C GLU A 135 10.31 5.17 -1.66
N ASP A 136 9.66 5.01 -2.81
CA ASP A 136 8.68 5.96 -3.32
C ASP A 136 7.52 6.15 -2.33
N LEU A 137 6.99 5.06 -1.77
CA LEU A 137 5.97 5.14 -0.72
C LEU A 137 6.49 5.83 0.54
N TRP A 138 7.70 5.51 0.99
CA TRP A 138 8.32 6.11 2.17
C TRP A 138 8.56 7.63 2.04
N ARG A 139 8.98 8.07 0.86
CA ARG A 139 9.29 9.48 0.57
C ARG A 139 8.06 10.29 0.17
N ASN A 140 6.94 9.64 -0.13
CA ASN A 140 5.73 10.34 -0.55
C ASN A 140 5.18 11.22 0.60
N ASN A 141 4.95 12.50 0.30
CA ASN A 141 4.50 13.49 1.28
C ASN A 141 3.14 13.13 1.89
N SER A 142 2.20 12.64 1.07
CA SER A 142 0.88 12.22 1.52
C SER A 142 0.96 11.04 2.50
N PHE A 143 1.81 10.06 2.21
CA PHE A 143 2.08 8.94 3.13
C PHE A 143 2.74 9.42 4.42
N GLN A 144 3.76 10.28 4.35
CA GLN A 144 4.41 10.83 5.55
C GLN A 144 3.45 11.62 6.42
N TYR A 145 2.58 12.42 5.80
CA TYR A 145 1.50 13.10 6.53
C TYR A 145 0.59 12.10 7.23
N ILE A 146 0.06 11.11 6.50
CA ILE A 146 -0.84 10.08 7.05
C ILE A 146 -0.16 9.31 8.19
N ALA A 147 1.09 8.91 8.03
CA ALA A 147 1.83 8.17 9.05
C ALA A 147 2.05 8.99 10.31
N SER A 148 2.48 10.24 10.16
CA SER A 148 2.68 11.15 11.29
C SER A 148 1.36 11.54 11.96
N PHE A 149 0.30 11.75 11.18
CA PHE A 149 -1.05 12.02 11.66
C PHE A 149 -1.59 10.86 12.50
N VAL A 150 -1.56 9.63 11.94
CA VAL A 150 -2.03 8.42 12.63
C VAL A 150 -1.24 8.18 13.91
N ASN A 151 0.08 8.35 13.89
CA ASN A 151 0.90 8.20 15.09
C ASN A 151 0.59 9.26 16.16
N THR A 152 0.29 10.49 15.73
CA THR A 152 -0.11 11.57 16.65
C THR A 152 -1.44 11.26 17.30
N VAL A 153 -2.45 10.89 16.51
CA VAL A 153 -3.80 10.53 17.01
C VAL A 153 -3.76 9.31 17.93
N LYS A 154 -2.93 8.29 17.62
CA LYS A 154 -2.84 7.06 18.42
C LYS A 154 -2.12 7.24 19.75
N HIS A 155 -1.04 8.03 19.79
CA HIS A 155 -0.10 8.01 20.91
C HIS A 155 0.01 9.32 21.67
N ARG A 156 -0.57 10.42 21.17
CA ARG A 156 -0.38 11.76 21.75
C ARG A 156 -1.70 12.45 22.04
N SER A 157 -2.45 12.76 20.99
CA SER A 157 -3.70 13.52 21.09
C SER A 157 -4.44 13.48 19.77
N ILE A 158 -5.75 13.66 19.81
CA ILE A 158 -6.53 13.97 18.61
C ILE A 158 -5.97 15.27 18.01
N VAL A 159 -5.76 15.30 16.69
CA VAL A 159 -5.39 16.53 15.98
C VAL A 159 -6.64 17.38 15.87
N ASP A 160 -6.60 18.55 16.49
CA ASP A 160 -7.71 19.48 16.55
C ASP A 160 -8.25 19.82 15.15
N THR A 161 -9.57 19.90 15.03
CA THR A 161 -10.28 20.17 13.78
C THR A 161 -11.08 21.46 13.86
N LYS A 162 -11.34 22.04 12.70
CA LYS A 162 -12.25 23.19 12.59
C LYS A 162 -13.03 23.13 11.29
N TYR A 163 -14.35 23.27 11.36
CA TYR A 163 -15.12 23.56 10.17
C TYR A 163 -14.79 24.96 9.67
N THR A 164 -14.34 25.04 8.42
CA THR A 164 -13.81 26.27 7.83
C THR A 164 -14.48 26.54 6.49
N PHE A 165 -14.66 27.82 6.20
CA PHE A 165 -15.06 28.34 4.90
C PHE A 165 -13.93 29.21 4.37
N GLU A 166 -13.41 28.89 3.20
CA GLU A 166 -12.38 29.68 2.51
C GLU A 166 -12.87 30.08 1.12
N LEU A 167 -12.82 31.38 0.83
CA LEU A 167 -12.97 31.92 -0.52
C LEU A 167 -11.60 32.38 -1.01
N LYS A 168 -10.99 31.64 -1.94
CA LYS A 168 -9.66 31.97 -2.47
C LYS A 168 -9.70 31.97 -3.99
N GLN A 169 -9.31 33.10 -4.60
CA GLN A 169 -9.26 33.28 -6.07
C GLN A 169 -10.59 32.91 -6.76
N GLY A 170 -11.72 33.32 -6.18
CA GLY A 170 -13.06 33.03 -6.72
C GLY A 170 -13.52 31.57 -6.56
N ARG A 171 -12.73 30.70 -5.91
CA ARG A 171 -13.12 29.33 -5.56
C ARG A 171 -13.54 29.27 -4.10
N TYR A 172 -14.74 28.76 -3.88
CA TYR A 172 -15.29 28.49 -2.56
C TYR A 172 -14.95 27.06 -2.14
N ARG A 173 -14.38 26.91 -0.95
CA ARG A 173 -14.13 25.61 -0.30
C ARG A 173 -14.67 25.66 1.12
N GLN A 174 -15.37 24.61 1.52
CA GLN A 174 -15.88 24.45 2.88
C GLN A 174 -15.71 23.01 3.35
N GLY A 175 -15.64 22.82 4.66
CA GLY A 175 -15.52 21.50 5.27
C GLY A 175 -14.65 21.51 6.52
N ILE A 176 -14.32 20.31 6.99
CA ILE A 176 -13.38 20.15 8.11
C ILE A 176 -11.94 20.30 7.63
N LYS A 177 -11.16 21.03 8.41
CA LYS A 177 -9.72 21.13 8.28
C LYS A 177 -9.05 20.59 9.54
N PHE A 178 -8.12 19.65 9.39
CA PHE A 178 -7.21 19.27 10.46
C PHE A 178 -6.19 20.37 10.65
N LYS A 179 -6.00 20.82 11.89
CA LYS A 179 -5.00 21.84 12.21
C LYS A 179 -3.59 21.30 11.99
N LYS A 180 -2.65 22.24 11.80
CA LYS A 180 -1.22 21.94 11.71
C LYS A 180 -0.76 21.23 12.98
N PHE A 181 0.17 20.29 12.84
CA PHE A 181 0.69 19.52 13.97
C PHE A 181 2.19 19.27 13.80
N ASN A 182 2.85 18.91 14.91
CA ASN A 182 4.27 18.58 14.95
C ASN A 182 4.45 17.12 15.34
N TYR A 183 5.24 16.39 14.58
CA TYR A 183 5.59 15.01 14.92
C TYR A 183 7.08 14.77 14.69
N LYS A 184 7.77 14.32 15.74
CA LYS A 184 9.23 14.05 15.74
C LYS A 184 10.08 15.19 15.13
N GLY A 185 9.72 16.45 15.42
CA GLY A 185 10.45 17.62 14.94
C GLY A 185 10.05 18.09 13.53
N THR A 186 9.22 17.33 12.81
CA THR A 186 8.67 17.72 11.51
C THR A 186 7.35 18.47 11.68
N HIS A 187 7.21 19.60 10.99
CA HIS A 187 5.99 20.39 10.93
C HIS A 187 5.11 19.93 9.76
N TYR A 188 3.85 19.61 10.05
CA TYR A 188 2.86 19.23 9.05
C TYR A 188 1.78 20.32 8.94
N PRO A 189 1.41 20.72 7.71
CA PRO A 189 0.46 21.80 7.49
C PRO A 189 -0.97 21.40 7.85
N GLU A 190 -1.86 22.39 7.83
CA GLU A 190 -3.29 22.13 7.87
C GLU A 190 -3.73 21.43 6.59
N VAL A 191 -4.58 20.40 6.71
CA VAL A 191 -5.10 19.64 5.56
C VAL A 191 -6.60 19.51 5.68
N TRP A 192 -7.28 19.74 4.56
CA TRP A 192 -8.72 19.56 4.48
C TRP A 192 -9.08 18.08 4.41
N THR A 193 -10.20 17.69 5.03
CA THR A 193 -10.66 16.29 4.97
C THR A 193 -10.91 15.83 3.53
N ASP A 194 -11.41 16.70 2.65
CA ASP A 194 -11.62 16.35 1.24
C ASP A 194 -10.30 16.20 0.46
N GLU A 195 -9.23 16.90 0.85
CA GLU A 195 -7.89 16.69 0.31
C GLU A 195 -7.32 15.34 0.73
N LEU A 196 -7.47 15.01 2.02
CA LEU A 196 -7.05 13.73 2.57
C LEU A 196 -7.78 12.57 1.87
N VAL A 197 -9.10 12.72 1.67
CA VAL A 197 -9.97 11.72 1.03
C VAL A 197 -9.72 11.55 -0.46
N LYS A 198 -9.44 12.63 -1.19
CA LYS A 198 -9.32 12.58 -2.66
C LYS A 198 -7.88 12.43 -3.15
N ASN A 199 -6.95 13.18 -2.57
CA ASN A 199 -5.59 13.27 -3.09
C ASN A 199 -4.71 12.27 -2.34
N TYR A 200 -4.62 12.41 -1.01
CA TYR A 200 -3.64 11.65 -0.23
C TYR A 200 -3.98 10.16 -0.24
N LYS A 201 -5.28 9.83 -0.14
CA LYS A 201 -5.79 8.47 -0.27
C LYS A 201 -5.36 7.82 -1.59
N GLU A 202 -5.60 8.48 -2.72
CA GLU A 202 -5.32 7.91 -4.03
C GLU A 202 -3.82 7.77 -4.28
N GLU A 203 -3.02 8.79 -3.93
CA GLU A 203 -1.55 8.73 -4.05
C GLU A 203 -0.96 7.55 -3.27
N VAL A 204 -1.39 7.36 -2.02
CA VAL A 204 -0.91 6.26 -1.17
C VAL A 204 -1.37 4.90 -1.72
N LEU A 205 -2.62 4.79 -2.16
CA LEU A 205 -3.13 3.55 -2.74
C LEU A 205 -2.39 3.18 -4.05
N GLU A 206 -2.14 4.15 -4.92
CA GLU A 206 -1.38 3.93 -6.16
C GLU A 206 0.03 3.40 -5.87
N LEU A 207 0.71 3.95 -4.85
CA LEU A 207 2.04 3.49 -4.45
C LEU A 207 2.02 2.09 -3.81
N ILE A 208 1.00 1.76 -3.02
CA ILE A 208 0.81 0.39 -2.50
C ILE A 208 0.55 -0.59 -3.66
N ILE A 209 -0.28 -0.22 -4.63
CA ILE A 209 -0.54 -1.03 -5.83
C ILE A 209 0.74 -1.23 -6.63
N LYS A 210 1.56 -0.18 -6.78
CA LYS A 210 2.86 -0.25 -7.46
C LYS A 210 3.77 -1.31 -6.83
N ILE A 211 3.82 -1.40 -5.50
CA ILE A 211 4.57 -2.45 -4.80
C ILE A 211 4.01 -3.85 -5.15
N GLY A 212 2.69 -4.01 -5.17
CA GLY A 212 2.06 -5.26 -5.60
C GLY A 212 2.44 -5.66 -7.03
N CYS A 213 2.42 -4.71 -7.97
CA CYS A 213 2.81 -4.95 -9.36
C CYS A 213 4.30 -5.29 -9.49
N THR A 214 5.20 -4.65 -8.72
CA THR A 214 6.63 -5.00 -8.75
C THR A 214 6.90 -6.40 -8.19
N LEU A 215 6.10 -6.87 -7.22
CA LEU A 215 6.14 -8.25 -6.75
C LEU A 215 5.72 -9.26 -7.83
N ASN A 216 4.67 -8.95 -8.62
CA ASN A 216 4.29 -9.80 -9.76
C ASN A 216 5.45 -9.93 -10.76
N ASN A 217 6.03 -8.80 -11.17
CA ASN A 217 7.14 -8.76 -12.11
C ASN A 217 8.36 -9.52 -11.59
N TYR A 218 8.64 -9.43 -10.29
CA TYR A 218 9.72 -10.19 -9.65
C TYR A 218 9.49 -11.70 -9.73
N LEU A 219 8.29 -12.17 -9.37
CA LEU A 219 7.97 -13.59 -9.42
C LEU A 219 7.94 -14.13 -10.86
N GLU A 220 7.49 -13.32 -11.83
CA GLU A 220 7.56 -13.68 -13.26
C GLU A 220 9.01 -13.90 -13.71
N ARG A 221 9.94 -13.03 -13.31
CA ARG A 221 11.36 -13.20 -13.61
C ARG A 221 11.93 -14.47 -12.97
N ILE A 222 11.52 -14.82 -11.76
CA ILE A 222 11.92 -16.09 -11.13
C ILE A 222 11.37 -17.28 -11.93
N PHE A 223 10.09 -17.24 -12.27
CA PHE A 223 9.44 -18.32 -13.02
C PHE A 223 10.13 -18.56 -14.37
N LEU A 224 10.44 -17.50 -15.12
CA LEU A 224 11.17 -17.60 -16.39
C LEU A 224 12.56 -18.23 -16.21
N LYS A 225 13.32 -17.82 -15.18
CA LYS A 225 14.64 -18.40 -14.86
C LYS A 225 14.55 -19.89 -14.52
N ILE A 226 13.49 -20.33 -13.83
CA ILE A 226 13.26 -21.75 -13.54
C ILE A 226 13.04 -22.53 -14.85
N GLY A 227 12.22 -21.98 -15.76
CA GLY A 227 11.97 -22.55 -17.08
C GLY A 227 13.25 -22.72 -17.91
N ASP A 228 14.08 -21.67 -17.99
CA ASP A 228 15.35 -21.70 -18.72
C ASP A 228 16.32 -22.73 -18.12
N THR A 229 16.37 -22.83 -16.79
CA THR A 229 17.23 -23.80 -16.09
C THR A 229 16.77 -25.24 -16.35
N LEU A 230 15.46 -25.49 -16.37
CA LEU A 230 14.91 -26.81 -16.64
C LEU A 230 15.16 -27.21 -18.10
N PHE A 231 14.98 -26.29 -19.05
CA PHE A 231 15.28 -26.50 -20.46
C PHE A 231 16.76 -26.82 -20.69
N LEU A 232 17.67 -26.05 -20.07
CA LEU A 232 19.12 -26.33 -20.15
C LEU A 232 19.49 -27.68 -19.55
N LYS A 233 18.89 -28.08 -18.43
CA LYS A 233 19.10 -29.42 -17.84
C LYS A 233 18.61 -30.54 -18.74
N ILE A 234 17.45 -30.37 -19.39
CA ILE A 234 16.93 -31.33 -20.35
C ILE A 234 17.86 -31.43 -21.57
N LEU A 235 18.29 -30.29 -22.13
CA LEU A 235 19.20 -30.25 -23.27
C LEU A 235 20.55 -30.90 -22.96
N LEU A 236 21.13 -30.62 -21.78
CA LEU A 236 22.36 -31.26 -21.30
C LEU A 236 22.16 -32.75 -21.05
N GLY A 237 20.99 -33.18 -20.56
CA GLY A 237 20.61 -34.58 -20.44
C GLY A 237 20.56 -35.31 -21.78
N PHE A 238 19.99 -34.68 -22.81
CA PHE A 238 19.98 -35.20 -24.18
C PHE A 238 21.39 -35.26 -24.78
N LEU A 239 22.20 -34.22 -24.60
CA LEU A 239 23.59 -34.19 -25.07
C LEU A 239 24.48 -35.25 -24.39
N THR A 240 24.32 -35.46 -23.08
CA THR A 240 25.05 -36.50 -22.35
C THR A 240 24.61 -37.92 -22.73
N CYS A 241 23.34 -38.13 -23.08
CA CYS A 241 22.87 -39.39 -23.67
C CYS A 241 23.42 -39.59 -25.09
N TYR A 242 23.46 -38.55 -25.91
CA TYR A 242 23.94 -38.60 -27.28
C TYR A 242 25.46 -38.86 -27.36
N ILE A 243 26.25 -38.26 -26.45
CA ILE A 243 27.71 -38.46 -26.36
C ILE A 243 28.09 -39.84 -25.77
N ARG A 244 27.20 -40.48 -24.99
CA ARG A 244 27.41 -41.85 -24.47
C ARG A 244 26.94 -42.97 -25.41
N ALA A 245 26.36 -42.62 -26.57
CA ALA A 245 25.88 -43.59 -27.56
C ALA A 245 26.68 -43.69 -28.88
N PRO A 246 28.03 -43.56 -28.96
CA PRO A 246 28.73 -43.91 -30.20
C PRO A 246 28.92 -45.42 -30.41
N GLU A 247 28.82 -46.24 -29.36
CA GLU A 247 29.20 -47.67 -29.43
C GLU A 247 28.04 -48.64 -29.73
N LEU A 248 26.81 -48.16 -29.91
CA LEU A 248 25.64 -49.01 -30.19
C LEU A 248 25.12 -48.93 -31.65
N CYS A 249 25.79 -48.18 -32.53
CA CYS A 249 25.46 -48.08 -33.96
C CYS A 249 26.52 -48.73 -34.87
N GLN A 250 27.11 -49.84 -34.44
CA GLN A 250 27.79 -50.78 -35.34
C GLN A 250 27.29 -52.20 -35.03
N LEU A 251 26.09 -52.54 -35.52
CA LEU A 251 25.60 -53.91 -35.74
C LEU A 251 24.21 -53.84 -36.38
N SER A 252 24.18 -53.58 -37.70
CA SER A 252 23.20 -54.13 -38.66
C SER A 252 23.68 -53.85 -40.08
#